data_AF-A0AAD6PA46-F1
#
_entry.id   AF-A0AAD6PA46-F1
#
_cell.length_a   1.000
_cell.length_b   1.000
_cell.length_c   1.000
_cell.angle_alpha   90.00
_cell.angle_beta   90.00
_cell.angle_gamma   90.00
#
_symmetry.space_group_name_H-M   'P 1'
#
loop_
_entity.id
_entity.type
_entity.pdbx_description
1 polymer ?
#
loop_
_entity_poly.entity_id
_entity_poly.type
_entity_poly.pdbx_seq_one_letter_code
_entity_poly.pdbx_strand_id
1 'polypeptide(L)'
;MLFMFESTMAKSRLKTLSELRRVRVDTQIVTVHRCGKWVKLSGTDLLPGDVVSIGRSSGQNGEDKSVPADMLLLAGSAIVNEAILTGESTPQWKVSIMGRGTEEKLSAKRDKNHVLFGGTKILQHTPDKTFHLRAPDGGCLAVVLRTGFETSQGKLMRTILFSTERVTANSWESGLFILFLLVFAIIAAGYVLRKGLEDPTRSKYKLFLSCSLIITSVIPPELPMELSIAVNTSLIALARRGIFCTEPFRIPFAGKVDICCFDKTGTLTSDDMEFCGVVGHTESTDLETDMTKVPVCTAEILASCHALVFVDNKL
;
A
#
# COMPACT_ATOMS: atom_id res chain seq x y z
N MET A 1 1.29 37.14 5.87
CA MET A 1 0.13 36.27 5.55
C MET A 1 0.52 35.05 4.73
N LEU A 2 1.22 35.19 3.60
CA LEU A 2 1.72 34.06 2.78
C LEU A 2 2.45 32.97 3.59
N PHE A 3 3.36 33.36 4.48
CA PHE A 3 4.09 32.41 5.33
C PHE A 3 3.19 31.60 6.27
N MET A 4 2.21 32.25 6.92
CA MET A 4 1.24 31.58 7.79
C MET A 4 0.38 30.58 7.01
N PHE A 5 0.05 30.94 5.78
CA PHE A 5 -0.75 30.12 4.89
C PHE A 5 -0.01 28.83 4.47
N GLU A 6 1.21 28.98 3.94
CA GLU A 6 2.08 27.85 3.59
C GLU A 6 2.37 26.96 4.80
N SER A 7 2.63 27.56 5.97
CA SER A 7 2.84 26.82 7.21
C SER A 7 1.63 25.98 7.60
N THR A 8 0.42 26.50 7.41
CA THR A 8 -0.83 25.79 7.74
C THR A 8 -1.06 24.61 6.79
N MET A 9 -0.85 24.81 5.48
CA MET A 9 -0.94 23.74 4.49
C MET A 9 0.11 22.65 4.74
N ALA A 10 1.36 23.03 5.00
CA ALA A 10 2.43 22.10 5.31
C ALA A 10 2.12 21.29 6.58
N LYS A 11 1.62 21.94 7.63
CA LYS A 11 1.23 21.28 8.90
C LYS A 11 0.07 20.31 8.72
N SER A 12 -0.95 20.70 7.94
CA SER A 12 -2.08 19.82 7.60
C SER A 12 -1.61 18.58 6.84
N ARG A 13 -0.78 18.76 5.80
CA ARG A 13 -0.18 17.66 5.04
C ARG A 13 0.67 16.74 5.91
N LEU A 14 1.49 17.31 6.79
CA LEU A 14 2.35 16.53 7.69
C LEU A 14 1.51 15.70 8.67
N LYS A 15 0.41 16.25 9.18
CA LYS A 15 -0.54 15.54 10.05
C LYS A 15 -1.14 14.34 9.32
N THR A 16 -1.70 14.53 8.13
CA THR A 16 -2.27 13.44 7.32
C THR A 16 -1.23 12.38 6.97
N LEU A 17 -0.01 12.78 6.59
CA LEU A 17 1.07 11.83 6.33
C LEU A 17 1.49 11.06 7.59
N SER A 18 1.51 11.71 8.76
CA SER A 18 1.87 11.06 10.02
C SER A 18 0.80 10.06 10.49
N GLU A 19 -0.48 10.36 10.27
CA GLU A 19 -1.60 9.47 10.57
C GLU A 19 -1.56 8.23 9.67
N LEU A 20 -1.20 8.40 8.39
CA LEU A 20 -1.09 7.28 7.45
C LEU A 20 0.20 6.48 7.60
N ARG A 21 1.32 7.10 7.99
CA ARG A 21 2.58 6.37 8.29
C ARG A 21 2.51 5.59 9.60
N ARG A 22 1.54 5.88 10.47
CA ARG A 22 1.25 5.07 11.65
C ARG A 22 0.58 3.74 11.32
N VAL A 23 0.28 3.47 10.05
CA VAL A 23 -0.17 2.14 9.60
C VAL A 23 0.99 1.13 9.72
N ARG A 24 1.01 0.53 10.91
CA ARG A 24 1.45 -0.81 11.33
C ARG A 24 2.69 -1.40 10.63
N VAL A 25 3.82 -1.30 11.34
CA VAL A 25 4.63 -2.51 11.57
C VAL A 25 4.04 -3.13 12.83
N ASP A 26 3.16 -4.13 12.70
CA ASP A 26 2.73 -4.89 13.88
C ASP A 26 3.98 -5.56 14.46
N THR A 27 4.39 -5.11 15.64
CA THR A 27 5.47 -5.73 16.42
C THR A 27 4.96 -7.07 16.93
N GLN A 28 4.97 -8.06 16.05
CA GLN A 28 4.61 -9.43 16.40
C GLN A 28 5.76 -10.11 17.12
N ILE A 29 5.41 -10.85 18.18
CA ILE A 29 6.37 -11.68 18.90
C ILE A 29 6.42 -13.05 18.22
N VAL A 30 7.62 -13.48 17.86
CA VAL A 30 7.91 -14.75 17.17
C VAL A 30 8.80 -15.62 18.05
N THR A 31 8.56 -16.92 18.06
CA THR A 31 9.42 -17.88 18.75
C THR A 31 10.63 -18.19 17.86
N VAL A 32 11.84 -17.87 18.32
CA VAL A 32 13.10 -18.03 17.60
C VAL A 32 14.01 -19.00 18.34
N HIS A 33 14.72 -19.84 17.61
CA HIS A 33 15.70 -20.76 18.16
C HIS A 33 17.11 -20.19 18.02
N ARG A 34 17.65 -19.63 19.12
CA ARG A 34 19.01 -19.08 19.20
C ARG A 34 19.79 -19.79 20.31
N CYS A 35 21.07 -20.09 20.06
CA CYS A 35 21.96 -20.74 21.03
C CYS A 35 21.39 -22.03 21.65
N GLY A 36 20.67 -22.84 20.85
CA GLY A 36 20.08 -24.11 21.31
C GLY A 36 18.85 -23.98 22.20
N LYS A 37 18.25 -22.78 22.33
CA LYS A 37 17.07 -22.52 23.15
C LYS A 37 16.01 -21.74 22.37
N TRP A 38 14.75 -22.00 22.71
CA TRP A 38 13.61 -21.23 22.21
C TRP A 38 13.44 -19.95 23.01
N VAL A 39 13.48 -18.81 22.32
CA VAL A 39 13.34 -17.47 22.89
C VAL A 39 12.30 -16.70 22.10
N LYS A 40 11.45 -15.95 22.79
CA LYS A 40 10.49 -15.04 22.16
C LYS A 40 11.18 -13.73 21.83
N LEU A 41 11.15 -13.32 20.56
CA LEU A 41 11.74 -12.08 20.07
C LEU A 41 10.71 -11.25 19.30
N SER A 42 10.94 -9.95 19.23
CA SER A 42 10.18 -9.08 18.34
C SER A 42 10.52 -9.40 16.89
N GLY A 43 9.53 -9.33 15.99
CA GLY A 43 9.73 -9.48 14.55
C GLY A 43 10.74 -8.46 13.97
N THR A 44 10.95 -7.33 14.65
CA THR A 44 11.97 -6.33 14.29
C THR A 44 13.40 -6.79 14.55
N ASP A 45 13.59 -7.72 15.47
CA ASP A 45 14.92 -8.17 15.93
C ASP A 45 15.37 -9.46 15.22
N LEU A 46 14.60 -9.89 14.22
CA LEU A 46 14.91 -11.03 13.36
C LEU A 46 16.06 -10.69 12.41
N LEU A 47 16.98 -11.63 12.27
CA LEU A 47 18.13 -11.54 11.38
C LEU A 47 18.10 -12.68 10.36
N PRO A 48 18.68 -12.49 9.16
CA PRO A 48 18.88 -13.59 8.21
C PRO A 48 19.65 -14.74 8.86
N GLY A 49 19.16 -15.97 8.67
CA GLY A 49 19.72 -17.19 9.26
C GLY A 49 19.08 -17.61 10.59
N ASP A 50 18.26 -16.77 11.22
CA ASP A 50 17.48 -17.19 12.40
C ASP A 50 16.50 -18.30 12.03
N VAL A 51 16.39 -19.31 12.90
CA VAL A 51 15.37 -20.36 12.80
C VAL A 51 14.18 -19.95 13.65
N VAL A 52 13.00 -19.89 13.06
CA VAL A 52 11.77 -19.44 13.69
C VAL A 52 10.69 -20.49 13.61
N SER A 53 9.79 -20.46 14.58
CA SER A 53 8.51 -21.17 14.50
C SER A 53 7.44 -20.22 13.98
N ILE A 54 6.78 -20.64 12.91
CA ILE A 54 5.71 -19.91 12.25
C ILE A 54 4.48 -20.79 12.19
N GLY A 55 3.35 -20.28 12.68
CA GLY A 55 2.07 -20.96 12.62
C GLY A 55 0.93 -19.97 12.63
N ARG A 56 -0.27 -20.49 12.44
CA ARG A 56 -1.50 -19.74 12.66
C ARG A 56 -1.61 -19.45 14.15
N SER A 57 -1.33 -18.21 14.54
CA SER A 57 -1.50 -17.74 15.90
C SER A 57 -2.46 -16.55 15.85
N SER A 58 -3.67 -16.77 16.34
CA SER A 58 -4.58 -15.67 16.66
C SER A 58 -3.93 -14.86 17.77
N GLY A 59 -3.72 -13.56 17.55
CA GLY A 59 -3.35 -12.67 18.64
C GLY A 59 -4.43 -12.67 19.73
N GLN A 60 -4.11 -12.17 20.94
CA GLN A 60 -5.10 -11.99 22.00
C GLN A 60 -6.32 -11.13 21.56
N ASN A 61 -6.16 -10.37 20.47
CA ASN A 61 -7.19 -9.50 19.88
C ASN A 61 -7.93 -10.11 18.68
N GLY A 62 -7.74 -11.39 18.35
CA GLY A 62 -8.42 -12.04 17.23
C GLY A 62 -7.87 -11.68 15.84
N GLU A 63 -6.81 -10.88 15.75
CA GLU A 63 -6.17 -10.54 14.49
C GLU A 63 -5.20 -11.64 14.03
N ASP A 64 -5.32 -12.03 12.76
CA ASP A 64 -4.44 -12.99 12.11
C ASP A 64 -3.04 -12.38 11.91
N LYS A 65 -2.02 -13.04 12.46
CA LYS A 65 -0.63 -12.62 12.29
C LYS A 65 -0.16 -12.87 10.85
N SER A 66 0.46 -11.86 10.26
CA SER A 66 1.16 -11.97 8.98
C SER A 66 2.57 -12.52 9.17
N VAL A 67 3.17 -13.05 8.10
CA VAL A 67 4.57 -13.49 8.12
C VAL A 67 5.50 -12.26 8.23
N PRO A 68 6.45 -12.19 9.18
CA PRO A 68 7.25 -10.99 9.43
C PRO A 68 8.36 -10.71 8.40
N ALA A 69 8.83 -11.74 7.69
CA ALA A 69 10.00 -11.68 6.83
C ALA A 69 9.89 -12.74 5.71
N ASP A 70 10.78 -12.68 4.71
CA ASP A 70 10.85 -13.75 3.72
C ASP A 70 11.61 -14.93 4.35
N MET A 71 10.99 -16.12 4.37
CA MET A 71 11.50 -17.29 5.08
C MET A 71 11.41 -18.55 4.24
N LEU A 72 12.35 -19.46 4.42
CA LEU A 72 12.36 -20.78 3.80
C LEU A 72 11.81 -21.82 4.78
N LEU A 73 10.81 -22.59 4.34
CA LEU A 73 10.19 -23.63 5.15
C LEU A 73 11.12 -24.84 5.28
N LEU A 74 11.55 -25.12 6.51
CA LEU A 74 12.43 -26.25 6.82
C LEU A 74 11.63 -27.51 7.15
N ALA A 75 10.56 -27.39 7.94
CA ALA A 75 9.75 -28.53 8.35
C ALA A 75 8.27 -28.14 8.49
N GLY A 76 7.39 -29.05 8.06
CA GLY A 76 5.94 -28.85 8.01
C GLY A 76 5.44 -28.30 6.67
N SER A 77 4.15 -28.01 6.62
CA SER A 77 3.47 -27.41 5.47
C SER A 77 2.54 -26.28 5.92
N ALA A 78 2.38 -25.26 5.08
CA ALA A 78 1.51 -24.13 5.37
C ALA A 78 0.64 -23.79 4.15
N ILE A 79 -0.57 -23.32 4.39
CA ILE A 79 -1.44 -22.74 3.37
C ILE A 79 -1.46 -21.23 3.62
N VAL A 80 -1.01 -20.47 2.63
CA VAL A 80 -0.82 -19.01 2.75
C VAL A 80 -1.65 -18.25 1.73
N ASN A 81 -2.17 -17.11 2.15
CA ASN A 81 -2.79 -16.13 1.28
C ASN A 81 -1.74 -15.09 0.83
N GLU A 82 -1.40 -15.11 -0.46
CA GLU A 82 -0.43 -14.19 -1.08
C GLU A 82 -1.09 -13.00 -1.80
N ALA A 83 -2.39 -12.73 -1.60
CA ALA A 83 -3.12 -11.67 -2.30
C ALA A 83 -2.45 -10.30 -2.16
N ILE A 84 -1.87 -9.98 -1.00
CA ILE A 84 -1.16 -8.71 -0.74
C ILE A 84 0.06 -8.51 -1.67
N LEU A 85 0.69 -9.60 -2.14
CA LEU A 85 1.90 -9.55 -2.98
C LEU A 85 1.63 -9.86 -4.45
N THR A 86 0.68 -10.74 -4.72
CA THR A 86 0.40 -11.28 -6.07
C THR A 86 -0.87 -10.74 -6.68
N GLY A 87 -1.80 -10.20 -5.86
CA GLY A 87 -3.16 -9.86 -6.29
C GLY A 87 -4.04 -11.09 -6.54
N GLU A 88 -3.61 -12.30 -6.19
CA GLU A 88 -4.39 -13.51 -6.40
C GLU A 88 -5.03 -13.99 -5.08
N SER A 89 -6.36 -14.16 -5.07
CA SER A 89 -7.13 -14.65 -3.91
C SER A 89 -6.96 -16.15 -3.64
N THR A 90 -6.37 -16.91 -4.58
CA THR A 90 -6.23 -18.36 -4.43
C THR A 90 -5.15 -18.69 -3.40
N PRO A 91 -5.48 -19.44 -2.33
CA PRO A 91 -4.51 -19.81 -1.33
C PRO A 91 -3.43 -20.73 -1.92
N GLN A 92 -2.18 -20.46 -1.56
CA GLN A 92 -1.02 -21.18 -2.06
C GLN A 92 -0.55 -22.19 -1.02
N TRP A 93 -0.35 -23.44 -1.46
CA TRP A 93 0.18 -24.50 -0.60
C TRP A 93 1.71 -24.48 -0.60
N LYS A 94 2.29 -24.46 0.60
CA LYS A 94 3.73 -24.38 0.85
C LYS A 94 4.21 -25.62 1.58
N VAL A 95 5.31 -26.18 1.10
CA VAL A 95 5.89 -27.45 1.59
C VAL A 95 7.36 -27.27 1.95
N SER A 96 7.86 -28.08 2.87
CA SER A 96 9.25 -28.00 3.32
C SER A 96 10.24 -28.29 2.18
N ILE A 97 11.42 -27.68 2.26
CA ILE A 97 12.51 -27.89 1.28
C ILE A 97 13.22 -29.25 1.45
N MET A 98 12.94 -29.99 2.52
CA MET A 98 13.62 -31.25 2.89
C MET A 98 13.59 -32.34 1.80
N GLY A 99 12.58 -32.34 0.92
CA GLY A 99 12.49 -33.31 -0.17
C GLY A 99 13.47 -33.06 -1.33
N ARG A 100 14.24 -31.97 -1.29
CA ARG A 100 15.16 -31.58 -2.37
C ARG A 100 16.59 -32.06 -2.09
N GLY A 101 17.30 -32.46 -3.15
CA GLY A 101 18.73 -32.81 -3.07
C GLY A 101 19.60 -31.61 -2.66
N THR A 102 20.58 -31.86 -1.78
CA THR A 102 21.48 -30.86 -1.17
C THR A 102 22.35 -30.09 -2.17
N GLU A 103 22.51 -30.62 -3.39
CA GLU A 103 23.40 -30.08 -4.44
C GLU A 103 22.78 -28.94 -5.26
N GLU A 104 21.47 -28.72 -5.16
CA GLU A 104 20.79 -27.69 -5.95
C GLU A 104 20.78 -26.32 -5.26
N LYS A 105 21.22 -25.30 -5.99
CA LYS A 105 21.17 -23.92 -5.50
C LYS A 105 19.72 -23.43 -5.36
N LEU A 106 19.40 -22.93 -4.17
CA LEU A 106 18.14 -22.27 -3.88
C LEU A 106 17.93 -21.06 -4.81
N SER A 107 16.81 -21.04 -5.51
CA SER A 107 16.39 -19.94 -6.38
C SER A 107 15.00 -19.49 -5.98
N ALA A 108 14.88 -18.22 -5.56
CA ALA A 108 13.61 -17.64 -5.12
C ALA A 108 12.49 -17.70 -6.18
N LYS A 109 12.83 -17.84 -7.47
CA LYS A 109 11.83 -18.00 -8.55
C LYS A 109 11.34 -19.44 -8.71
N ARG A 110 12.23 -20.43 -8.61
CA ARG A 110 11.89 -21.84 -8.79
C ARG A 110 11.28 -22.43 -7.52
N ASP A 111 11.84 -22.05 -6.38
CA ASP A 111 11.51 -22.63 -5.08
C ASP A 111 10.43 -21.81 -4.34
N LYS A 112 9.57 -21.11 -5.11
CA LYS A 112 8.51 -20.25 -4.56
C LYS A 112 7.59 -21.04 -3.61
N ASN A 113 7.36 -22.32 -3.89
CA ASN A 113 6.50 -23.20 -3.08
C ASN A 113 7.11 -23.56 -1.71
N HIS A 114 8.41 -23.31 -1.52
CA HIS A 114 9.10 -23.55 -0.24
C HIS A 114 9.32 -22.26 0.56
N VAL A 115 9.02 -21.10 -0.03
CA VAL A 115 9.26 -19.79 0.56
C VAL A 115 7.95 -19.17 1.03
N LEU A 116 7.95 -18.74 2.29
CA LEU A 116 6.94 -17.87 2.89
C LEU A 116 7.38 -16.42 2.69
N PHE A 117 6.52 -15.59 2.12
CA PHE A 117 6.85 -14.18 1.87
C PHE A 117 6.34 -13.28 3.00
N GLY A 118 7.12 -12.25 3.34
CA GLY A 118 6.72 -11.25 4.33
C GLY A 118 5.41 -10.55 3.96
N GLY A 119 4.55 -10.34 4.94
CA GLY A 119 3.24 -9.71 4.78
C GLY A 119 2.10 -10.67 4.38
N THR A 120 2.41 -11.92 4.02
CA THR A 120 1.38 -12.92 3.69
C THR A 120 0.69 -13.46 4.94
N LYS A 121 -0.56 -13.90 4.82
CA LYS A 121 -1.33 -14.47 5.94
C LYS A 121 -1.31 -15.99 5.91
N ILE A 122 -1.17 -16.63 7.06
CA ILE A 122 -1.18 -18.10 7.18
C ILE A 122 -2.59 -18.56 7.56
N LEU A 123 -3.27 -19.22 6.63
CA LEU A 123 -4.63 -19.74 6.83
C LEU A 123 -4.62 -21.06 7.60
N GLN A 124 -3.63 -21.90 7.32
CA GLN A 124 -3.46 -23.20 7.96
C GLN A 124 -1.98 -23.55 8.01
N HIS A 125 -1.60 -24.31 9.03
CA HIS A 125 -0.26 -24.88 9.15
C HIS A 125 -0.36 -26.31 9.69
N THR A 126 0.58 -27.15 9.29
CA THR A 126 0.70 -28.53 9.74
C THR A 126 2.15 -28.76 10.16
N PRO A 127 2.41 -28.97 11.46
CA PRO A 127 3.77 -29.24 11.92
C PRO A 127 4.23 -30.63 11.51
N ASP A 128 5.52 -30.73 11.20
CA ASP A 128 6.16 -32.02 10.99
C ASP A 128 6.73 -32.55 12.31
N LYS A 129 6.19 -33.68 12.78
CA LYS A 129 6.57 -34.31 14.07
C LYS A 129 7.86 -35.14 13.96
N THR A 130 8.32 -35.42 12.75
CA THR A 130 9.49 -36.26 12.47
C THR A 130 10.81 -35.49 12.56
N PHE A 131 10.75 -34.16 12.46
CA PHE A 131 11.93 -33.31 12.52
C PHE A 131 12.54 -33.26 13.93
N HIS A 132 13.88 -33.20 13.99
CA HIS A 132 14.64 -33.25 15.25
C HIS A 132 14.37 -32.07 16.19
N LEU A 133 14.08 -30.90 15.63
CA LEU A 133 13.75 -29.71 16.38
C LEU A 133 12.23 -29.58 16.49
N ARG A 134 11.70 -29.46 17.71
CA ARG A 134 10.27 -29.24 17.94
C ARG A 134 10.03 -27.84 18.48
N ALA A 135 9.12 -27.12 17.82
CA ALA A 135 8.68 -25.82 18.28
C ALA A 135 7.69 -25.96 19.45
N PRO A 136 7.77 -25.09 20.47
CA PRO A 136 6.92 -25.16 21.66
C PRO A 136 5.45 -24.81 21.36
N ASP A 137 5.19 -24.11 20.26
CA ASP A 137 3.89 -23.64 19.81
C ASP A 137 3.27 -24.53 18.71
N GLY A 138 3.92 -25.64 18.34
CA GLY A 138 3.43 -26.52 17.27
C GLY A 138 3.42 -25.87 15.88
N GLY A 139 4.17 -24.79 15.68
CA GLY A 139 4.33 -24.14 14.38
C GLY A 139 5.24 -24.93 13.42
N CYS A 140 5.24 -24.50 12.16
CA CYS A 140 6.19 -24.96 11.15
C CYS A 140 7.55 -24.27 11.37
N LEU A 141 8.63 -25.00 11.13
CA LEU A 141 9.97 -24.45 11.23
C LEU A 141 10.37 -23.77 9.93
N ALA A 142 10.87 -22.56 10.03
CA ALA A 142 11.38 -21.82 8.90
C ALA A 142 12.69 -21.11 9.24
N VAL A 143 13.53 -20.86 8.24
CA VAL A 143 14.73 -20.03 8.36
C VAL A 143 14.53 -18.69 7.67
N VAL A 144 14.93 -17.62 8.32
CA VAL A 144 14.82 -16.26 7.77
C VAL A 144 15.81 -16.08 6.63
N LEU A 145 15.31 -15.74 5.43
CA LEU A 145 16.14 -15.44 4.26
C LEU A 145 16.48 -13.96 4.17
N ARG A 146 15.47 -13.09 4.27
CA ARG A 146 15.61 -11.65 4.10
C ARG A 146 14.70 -10.92 5.08
N THR A 147 15.14 -9.77 5.57
CA THR A 147 14.39 -8.92 6.51
C THR A 147 14.30 -7.49 6.01
N GLY A 148 13.34 -6.72 6.54
CA GLY A 148 13.16 -5.30 6.22
C GLY A 148 12.93 -5.02 4.73
N PHE A 149 13.57 -3.96 4.21
CA PHE A 149 13.43 -3.49 2.83
C PHE A 149 13.98 -4.44 1.76
N GLU A 150 14.70 -5.49 2.14
CA GLU A 150 15.25 -6.48 1.20
C GLU A 150 14.29 -7.66 0.96
N THR A 151 13.22 -7.77 1.76
CA THR A 151 12.10 -8.70 1.52
C THR A 151 11.36 -8.35 0.23
N SER A 152 10.56 -9.30 -0.27
CA SER A 152 9.74 -9.10 -1.46
C SER A 152 8.74 -7.95 -1.28
N GLN A 153 8.06 -7.90 -0.13
CA GLN A 153 7.19 -6.78 0.25
C GLN A 153 7.97 -5.47 0.41
N GLY A 154 9.11 -5.53 1.11
CA GLY A 154 9.96 -4.37 1.38
C GLY A 154 10.51 -3.73 0.10
N LYS A 155 10.86 -4.52 -0.91
CA LYS A 155 11.30 -4.02 -2.23
C LYS A 155 10.18 -3.27 -2.96
N LEU A 156 8.95 -3.78 -2.91
CA LEU A 156 7.78 -3.10 -3.47
C LEU A 156 7.54 -1.77 -2.75
N MET A 157 7.53 -1.78 -1.41
CA MET A 157 7.37 -0.56 -0.61
C MET A 157 8.47 0.46 -0.88
N ARG A 158 9.73 0.03 -0.97
CA ARG A 158 10.87 0.90 -1.31
C ARG A 158 10.64 1.54 -2.68
N THR A 159 10.23 0.76 -3.67
CA THR A 159 9.96 1.27 -5.01
C THR A 159 8.86 2.33 -4.94
N ILE A 160 7.71 2.05 -4.31
CA ILE A 160 6.60 2.99 -4.15
C ILE A 160 7.02 4.29 -3.45
N LEU A 161 7.80 4.19 -2.37
CA LEU A 161 8.24 5.35 -1.58
C LEU A 161 9.23 6.25 -2.32
N PHE A 162 10.08 5.69 -3.17
CA PHE A 162 11.15 6.44 -3.85
C PHE A 162 10.89 6.69 -5.35
N SER A 163 9.85 6.09 -5.95
CA SER A 163 9.50 6.28 -7.36
C SER A 163 8.36 7.28 -7.61
N THR A 164 7.85 7.95 -6.59
CA THR A 164 6.73 8.89 -6.73
C THR A 164 7.24 10.31 -7.02
N GLU A 165 7.01 10.79 -8.25
CA GLU A 165 7.23 12.20 -8.58
C GLU A 165 6.22 13.08 -7.84
N ARG A 166 6.72 14.20 -7.30
CA ARG A 166 5.86 15.19 -6.66
C ARG A 166 5.20 16.04 -7.73
N VAL A 167 3.88 15.94 -7.82
CA VAL A 167 3.09 16.84 -8.63
C VAL A 167 2.94 18.16 -7.87
N THR A 168 3.52 19.23 -8.41
CA THR A 168 3.35 20.59 -7.91
C THR A 168 2.34 21.33 -8.78
N ALA A 169 1.68 22.34 -8.19
CA ALA A 169 0.80 23.24 -8.95
C ALA A 169 1.56 24.12 -9.95
N ASN A 170 2.89 24.16 -9.88
CA ASN A 170 3.74 24.95 -10.78
C ASN A 170 3.95 24.19 -12.09
N SER A 171 2.91 24.15 -12.92
CA SER A 171 2.95 23.54 -14.24
C SER A 171 3.63 24.48 -15.24
N TRP A 172 4.14 23.91 -16.33
CA TRP A 172 4.64 24.65 -17.49
C TRP A 172 3.62 25.70 -18.00
N GLU A 173 2.33 25.39 -17.89
CA GLU A 173 1.22 26.28 -18.27
C GLU A 173 1.20 27.56 -17.42
N SER A 174 1.42 27.46 -16.09
CA SER A 174 1.53 28.63 -15.21
C SER A 174 2.73 29.50 -15.57
N GLY A 175 3.85 28.88 -15.94
CA GLY A 175 5.04 29.60 -16.41
C GLY A 175 4.78 30.40 -17.69
N LEU A 176 4.10 29.80 -18.66
CA LEU A 176 3.68 30.45 -19.91
C LEU A 176 2.71 31.62 -19.65
N PHE A 177 1.74 31.43 -18.74
CA PHE A 177 0.80 32.50 -18.37
C PHE A 177 1.51 33.70 -17.71
N ILE A 178 2.43 33.44 -16.77
CA ILE A 178 3.23 34.49 -16.14
C ILE A 178 4.11 35.20 -17.17
N LEU A 179 4.75 34.45 -18.08
CA LEU A 179 5.56 35.02 -19.16
C LEU A 179 4.71 35.93 -20.06
N PHE A 180 3.52 35.48 -20.45
CA PHE A 180 2.58 36.25 -21.26
C PHE A 180 2.21 37.58 -20.58
N LEU A 181 1.81 37.54 -19.30
CA LEU A 181 1.49 38.74 -18.53
C LEU A 181 2.69 39.69 -18.39
N LEU A 182 3.89 39.15 -18.19
CA LEU A 182 5.12 39.91 -18.05
C LEU A 182 5.50 40.65 -19.34
N VAL A 183 5.27 40.04 -20.51
CA VAL A 183 5.50 40.71 -21.81
C VAL A 183 4.62 41.96 -21.94
N PHE A 184 3.33 41.87 -21.63
CA PHE A 184 2.43 43.03 -21.63
C PHE A 184 2.85 44.09 -20.60
N ALA A 185 3.27 43.66 -19.40
CA ALA A 185 3.77 44.55 -18.37
C ALA A 185 4.98 45.37 -18.85
N ILE A 186 5.95 44.72 -19.51
CA ILE A 186 7.14 45.37 -20.04
C ILE A 186 6.79 46.35 -21.16
N ILE A 187 5.89 45.98 -22.07
CA ILE A 187 5.45 46.87 -23.15
C ILE A 187 4.78 48.12 -22.57
N ALA A 188 3.87 47.95 -21.61
CA ALA A 188 3.18 49.06 -20.95
C ALA A 188 4.15 49.95 -20.14
N ALA A 189 5.04 49.34 -19.36
CA ALA A 189 6.06 50.07 -18.60
C ALA A 189 7.02 50.83 -19.52
N GLY A 190 7.44 50.21 -20.65
CA GLY A 190 8.28 50.85 -21.66
C GLY A 190 7.59 52.04 -22.33
N TYR A 191 6.30 51.92 -22.65
CA TYR A 191 5.51 53.03 -23.18
C TYR A 191 5.41 54.20 -22.18
N VAL A 192 5.08 53.92 -20.92
CA VAL A 192 4.99 54.93 -19.85
C VAL A 192 6.34 55.60 -19.61
N LEU A 193 7.43 54.83 -19.64
CA LEU A 193 8.79 55.34 -19.49
C LEU A 193 9.15 56.29 -20.64
N ARG A 194 8.86 55.91 -21.89
CA ARG A 194 9.15 56.73 -23.08
C ARG A 194 8.37 58.05 -23.04
N LYS A 195 7.05 58.00 -22.88
CA LYS A 195 6.18 59.19 -22.76
C LYS A 195 6.56 60.06 -21.56
N GLY A 196 6.95 59.45 -20.45
CA GLY A 196 7.33 60.17 -19.24
C GLY A 196 8.70 60.85 -19.31
N LEU A 197 9.60 60.39 -20.19
CA LEU A 197 10.88 61.04 -20.47
C LEU A 197 10.74 62.22 -21.44
N GLU A 198 9.70 62.23 -22.29
CA GLU A 198 9.38 63.33 -23.20
C GLU A 198 8.83 64.56 -22.47
N ASP A 199 8.24 64.41 -21.27
CA ASP A 199 7.77 65.51 -20.42
C ASP A 199 8.87 66.00 -19.45
N PRO A 200 9.53 67.15 -19.69
CA PRO A 200 10.63 67.65 -18.85
C PRO A 200 10.21 68.12 -17.45
N THR A 201 8.90 68.24 -17.18
CA THR A 201 8.34 68.67 -15.89
C THR A 201 8.16 67.51 -14.90
N ARG A 202 8.32 66.25 -15.35
CA ARG A 202 8.09 65.06 -14.52
C ARG A 202 9.35 64.60 -13.80
N SER A 203 9.24 64.28 -12.50
CA SER A 203 10.38 63.76 -11.75
C SER A 203 10.66 62.30 -12.13
N LYS A 204 11.95 61.99 -12.36
CA LYS A 204 12.42 60.64 -12.68
C LYS A 204 12.05 59.61 -11.59
N TYR A 205 11.99 60.05 -10.34
CA TYR A 205 11.59 59.22 -9.20
C TYR A 205 10.12 58.76 -9.28
N LYS A 206 9.19 59.67 -9.62
CA LYS A 206 7.78 59.30 -9.82
C LYS A 206 7.61 58.35 -11.00
N LEU A 207 8.37 58.56 -12.08
CA LEU A 207 8.33 57.70 -13.26
C LEU A 207 8.81 56.27 -12.95
N PHE A 208 9.90 56.13 -12.18
CA PHE A 208 10.39 54.84 -11.72
C PHE A 208 9.37 54.11 -10.84
N LEU A 209 8.75 54.83 -9.89
CA LEU A 209 7.69 54.27 -9.05
C LEU A 209 6.50 53.79 -9.87
N SER A 210 6.06 54.55 -10.88
CA SER A 210 4.97 54.14 -11.77
C SER A 210 5.31 52.88 -12.58
N CYS A 211 6.54 52.76 -13.09
CA CYS A 211 6.96 51.56 -13.83
C CYS A 211 7.03 50.33 -12.91
N SER A 212 7.58 50.48 -11.71
CA SER A 212 7.62 49.42 -10.69
C SER A 212 6.21 48.98 -10.31
N LEU A 213 5.29 49.93 -10.13
CA LEU A 213 3.90 49.66 -9.76
C LEU A 213 3.18 48.83 -10.85
N ILE A 214 3.36 49.17 -12.13
CA ILE A 214 2.83 48.39 -13.26
C ILE A 214 3.28 46.93 -13.17
N ILE A 215 4.58 46.69 -13.01
CA ILE A 215 5.14 45.33 -12.94
C ILE A 215 4.61 44.58 -11.72
N THR A 216 4.55 45.22 -10.55
CA THR A 216 4.02 44.57 -9.33
C THR A 216 2.51 44.32 -9.37
N SER A 217 1.75 45.15 -10.08
CA SER A 217 0.29 45.03 -10.18
C SER A 217 -0.19 43.91 -11.11
N VAL A 218 0.70 43.44 -11.98
CA VAL A 218 0.38 42.42 -12.99
C VAL A 218 0.22 41.03 -12.38
N ILE A 219 0.86 40.76 -11.23
CA ILE A 219 0.70 39.51 -10.50
C ILE A 219 -0.30 39.75 -9.36
N PRO A 220 -1.54 39.25 -9.46
CA PRO A 220 -2.50 39.38 -8.38
C PRO A 220 -1.97 38.64 -7.14
N PRO A 221 -1.80 39.32 -5.99
CA PRO A 221 -1.42 38.65 -4.75
C PRO A 221 -2.49 37.66 -4.25
N GLU A 222 -3.71 37.71 -4.81
CA GLU A 222 -4.84 36.86 -4.46
C GLU A 222 -4.76 35.45 -5.08
N LEU A 223 -4.05 35.27 -6.20
CA LEU A 223 -4.03 33.98 -6.94
C LEU A 223 -3.61 32.77 -6.08
N PRO A 224 -2.54 32.82 -5.26
CA PRO A 224 -2.17 31.69 -4.40
C PRO A 224 -3.22 31.40 -3.32
N MET A 225 -3.93 32.44 -2.87
CA MET A 225 -4.97 32.32 -1.85
C MET A 225 -6.21 31.63 -2.45
N GLU A 226 -6.62 32.04 -3.64
CA GLU A 226 -7.75 31.45 -4.36
C GLU A 226 -7.54 29.95 -4.62
N LEU A 227 -6.38 29.59 -5.20
CA LEU A 227 -6.05 28.19 -5.48
C LEU A 227 -6.17 27.32 -4.23
N SER A 228 -5.68 27.84 -3.10
CA SER A 228 -5.60 27.06 -1.88
C SER A 228 -6.94 26.96 -1.15
N ILE A 229 -7.78 28.00 -1.21
CA ILE A 229 -9.18 27.94 -0.74
C ILE A 229 -9.96 26.92 -1.57
N ALA A 230 -9.78 26.91 -2.89
CA ALA A 230 -10.41 25.94 -3.78
C ALA A 230 -10.01 24.50 -3.39
N VAL A 231 -8.71 24.23 -3.27
CA VAL A 231 -8.18 22.91 -2.89
C VAL A 231 -8.68 22.46 -1.51
N ASN A 232 -8.68 23.35 -0.51
CA ASN A 232 -9.18 23.01 0.84
C ASN A 232 -10.69 22.73 0.85
N THR A 233 -11.47 23.48 0.08
CA THR A 233 -12.91 23.24 -0.06
C THR A 233 -13.17 21.88 -0.71
N SER A 234 -12.40 21.51 -1.75
CA SER A 234 -12.46 20.19 -2.36
C SER A 234 -12.07 19.07 -1.39
N LEU A 235 -11.04 19.26 -0.56
CA LEU A 235 -10.64 18.28 0.46
C LEU A 235 -11.75 18.03 1.48
N ILE A 236 -12.40 19.09 1.98
CA ILE A 236 -13.51 18.96 2.93
C ILE A 236 -14.70 18.22 2.29
N ALA A 237 -15.01 18.53 1.03
CA ALA A 237 -16.08 17.86 0.30
C ALA A 237 -15.79 16.36 0.08
N LEU A 238 -14.54 15.99 -0.23
CA LEU A 238 -14.11 14.59 -0.39
C LEU A 238 -14.09 13.84 0.95
N ALA A 239 -13.60 14.47 2.01
CA ALA A 239 -13.57 13.88 3.34
C ALA A 239 -14.98 13.56 3.87
N ARG A 240 -15.98 14.39 3.58
CA ARG A 240 -17.40 14.10 3.90
C ARG A 240 -17.94 12.86 3.19
N ARG A 241 -17.31 12.43 2.09
CA ARG A 241 -17.64 11.19 1.35
C ARG A 241 -16.74 10.02 1.74
N GLY A 242 -15.94 10.15 2.79
CA GLY A 242 -14.99 9.11 3.23
C GLY A 242 -13.74 8.98 2.34
N ILE A 243 -13.49 9.93 1.44
CA ILE A 243 -12.30 9.93 0.57
C ILE A 243 -11.25 10.84 1.17
N PHE A 244 -10.13 10.26 1.62
CA PHE A 244 -9.04 10.98 2.27
C PHE A 244 -7.86 11.15 1.32
N CYS A 245 -7.61 12.38 0.88
CA CYS A 245 -6.52 12.68 -0.04
C CYS A 245 -5.23 13.07 0.70
N THR A 246 -4.10 12.47 0.30
CA THR A 246 -2.76 12.79 0.82
C THR A 246 -2.05 13.88 0.03
N GLU A 247 -2.36 14.00 -1.25
CA GLU A 247 -1.76 14.95 -2.18
C GLU A 247 -2.87 15.82 -2.84
N PRO A 248 -3.22 16.96 -2.23
CA PRO A 248 -4.37 17.76 -2.68
C PRO A 248 -4.23 18.32 -4.10
N PHE A 249 -3.00 18.60 -4.54
CA PHE A 249 -2.73 19.13 -5.89
C PHE A 249 -2.98 18.10 -7.01
N ARG A 250 -3.25 16.82 -6.68
CA ARG A 250 -3.67 15.82 -7.67
C ARG A 250 -5.17 15.87 -7.98
N ILE A 251 -5.98 16.56 -7.17
CA ILE A 251 -7.44 16.60 -7.35
C ILE A 251 -7.84 17.11 -8.76
N PRO A 252 -7.26 18.20 -9.30
CA PRO A 252 -7.62 18.68 -10.64
C PRO A 252 -7.26 17.69 -11.77
N PHE A 253 -6.24 16.84 -11.56
CA PHE A 253 -5.84 15.83 -12.55
C PHE A 253 -6.89 14.73 -12.70
N ALA A 254 -7.71 14.47 -11.68
CA ALA A 254 -8.82 13.52 -11.78
C ALA A 254 -9.84 13.90 -12.86
N GLY A 255 -9.95 15.20 -13.20
CA GLY A 255 -10.79 15.68 -14.30
C GLY A 255 -10.18 15.53 -15.70
N LYS A 256 -8.89 15.17 -15.80
CA LYS A 256 -8.16 14.98 -17.05
C LYS A 256 -7.81 13.50 -17.31
N VAL A 257 -8.48 12.57 -16.63
CA VAL A 257 -8.19 11.14 -16.76
C VAL A 257 -8.84 10.59 -18.02
N ASP A 258 -8.02 10.01 -18.91
CA ASP A 258 -8.50 9.34 -20.13
C ASP A 258 -8.66 7.83 -19.96
N ILE A 259 -7.88 7.22 -19.05
CA ILE A 259 -7.82 5.77 -18.85
C ILE A 259 -7.96 5.45 -17.35
N CYS A 260 -8.95 4.62 -17.02
CA CYS A 260 -9.15 4.09 -15.67
C CYS A 260 -8.73 2.63 -15.61
N CYS A 261 -7.63 2.34 -14.93
CA CYS A 261 -7.19 0.98 -14.66
C CYS A 261 -7.82 0.48 -13.36
N PHE A 262 -8.50 -0.66 -13.39
CA PHE A 262 -9.06 -1.32 -12.22
C PHE A 262 -8.27 -2.57 -11.89
N ASP A 263 -7.95 -2.75 -10.61
CA ASP A 263 -7.49 -4.03 -10.09
C ASP A 263 -8.69 -4.96 -9.84
N LYS A 264 -8.50 -6.27 -9.96
CA LYS A 264 -9.62 -7.23 -9.82
C LYS A 264 -9.86 -7.57 -8.35
N THR A 265 -8.89 -8.23 -7.74
CA THR A 265 -8.99 -8.75 -6.37
C THR A 265 -8.83 -7.62 -5.37
N GLY A 266 -9.69 -7.57 -4.35
CA GLY A 266 -9.70 -6.52 -3.32
C GLY A 266 -10.27 -5.17 -3.79
N THR A 267 -10.60 -5.03 -5.07
CA THR A 267 -11.19 -3.80 -5.65
C THR A 267 -12.53 -4.06 -6.34
N LEU A 268 -12.55 -4.94 -7.36
CA LEU A 268 -13.80 -5.34 -8.04
C LEU A 268 -14.45 -6.55 -7.37
N THR A 269 -13.64 -7.46 -6.83
CA THR A 269 -14.10 -8.65 -6.10
C THR A 269 -13.57 -8.61 -4.67
N SER A 270 -14.30 -9.24 -3.75
CA SER A 270 -13.80 -9.51 -2.40
C SER A 270 -12.56 -10.43 -2.42
N ASP A 271 -11.76 -10.39 -1.35
CA ASP A 271 -10.58 -11.25 -1.18
C ASP A 271 -10.96 -12.67 -0.74
N ASP A 272 -12.17 -12.84 -0.21
CA ASP A 272 -12.66 -14.09 0.33
C ASP A 272 -13.36 -14.93 -0.74
N MET A 273 -13.18 -16.24 -0.65
CA MET A 273 -13.87 -17.21 -1.49
C MET A 273 -15.21 -17.57 -0.84
N GLU A 274 -16.31 -17.33 -1.57
CA GLU A 274 -17.65 -17.73 -1.14
C GLU A 274 -18.10 -18.98 -1.90
N PHE A 275 -18.74 -19.90 -1.19
CA PHE A 275 -19.34 -21.08 -1.81
C PHE A 275 -20.64 -20.69 -2.51
N CYS A 276 -20.68 -20.81 -3.85
CA CYS A 276 -21.86 -20.43 -4.64
C CYS A 276 -22.88 -21.57 -4.81
N GLY A 277 -22.46 -22.83 -4.85
CA GLY A 277 -23.36 -23.96 -5.12
C GLY A 277 -22.68 -25.17 -5.75
N VAL A 278 -23.48 -26.15 -6.16
CA VAL A 278 -23.04 -27.40 -6.80
C VAL A 278 -23.56 -27.46 -8.24
N VAL A 279 -22.78 -28.03 -9.17
CA VAL A 279 -23.14 -28.20 -10.60
C VAL A 279 -22.92 -29.67 -11.00
N GLY A 280 -23.63 -30.13 -12.04
CA GLY A 280 -23.39 -31.45 -12.65
C GLY A 280 -24.10 -32.60 -11.93
N HIS A 281 -25.10 -32.27 -11.12
CA HIS A 281 -25.96 -33.26 -10.47
C HIS A 281 -27.05 -33.78 -11.41
N THR A 282 -27.61 -32.92 -12.25
CA THR A 282 -28.59 -33.24 -13.29
C THR A 282 -27.86 -33.25 -14.64
N GLU A 283 -28.44 -33.81 -15.72
CA GLU A 283 -27.87 -33.67 -17.08
C GLU A 283 -27.76 -32.20 -17.54
N SER A 284 -28.33 -31.25 -16.78
CA SER A 284 -28.13 -29.82 -16.96
C SER A 284 -26.89 -29.29 -16.22
N THR A 285 -26.21 -28.34 -16.85
CA THR A 285 -25.07 -27.58 -16.30
C THR A 285 -25.49 -26.42 -15.39
N ASP A 286 -26.71 -26.44 -14.86
CA ASP A 286 -27.24 -25.35 -14.06
C ASP A 286 -26.65 -25.37 -12.64
N LEU A 287 -26.38 -24.19 -12.09
CA LEU A 287 -25.85 -24.01 -10.74
C LEU A 287 -26.98 -24.11 -9.72
N GLU A 288 -26.95 -25.16 -8.90
CA GLU A 288 -27.85 -25.31 -7.76
C GLU A 288 -27.23 -24.65 -6.53
N THR A 289 -27.81 -23.51 -6.16
CA THR A 289 -27.41 -22.74 -4.97
C THR A 289 -28.12 -23.21 -3.70
N ASP A 290 -29.27 -23.86 -3.85
CA ASP A 290 -30.09 -24.32 -2.74
C ASP A 290 -29.70 -25.74 -2.30
N MET A 291 -29.03 -25.84 -1.15
CA MET A 291 -28.53 -27.10 -0.59
C MET A 291 -29.65 -28.07 -0.19
N THR A 292 -30.91 -27.63 -0.08
CA THR A 292 -32.04 -28.52 0.20
C THR A 292 -32.46 -29.34 -1.03
N LYS A 293 -32.12 -28.89 -2.24
CA LYS A 293 -32.41 -29.59 -3.51
C LYS A 293 -31.31 -30.56 -3.91
N VAL A 294 -30.15 -30.45 -3.27
CA VAL A 294 -29.01 -31.32 -3.50
C VAL A 294 -29.30 -32.69 -2.86
N PRO A 295 -28.97 -33.82 -3.51
CA PRO A 295 -29.17 -35.14 -2.93
C PRO A 295 -28.47 -35.28 -1.60
N VAL A 296 -29.10 -36.07 -0.72
CA VAL A 296 -28.55 -36.41 0.60
C VAL A 296 -27.13 -36.97 0.48
N CYS A 297 -26.85 -37.82 -0.52
CA CYS A 297 -25.51 -38.38 -0.74
C CYS A 297 -24.45 -37.31 -1.03
N THR A 298 -24.74 -36.31 -1.86
CA THR A 298 -23.80 -35.22 -2.15
C THR A 298 -23.58 -34.35 -0.92
N ALA A 299 -24.64 -34.06 -0.16
CA ALA A 299 -24.54 -33.33 1.10
C ALA A 299 -23.70 -34.10 2.14
N GLU A 300 -23.88 -35.42 2.25
CA GLU A 300 -23.09 -36.30 3.12
C GLU A 300 -21.61 -36.35 2.71
N ILE A 301 -21.31 -36.38 1.41
CA ILE A 301 -19.93 -36.34 0.91
C ILE A 301 -19.29 -34.99 1.27
N LEU A 302 -19.97 -33.87 1.01
CA LEU A 302 -19.47 -32.54 1.36
C LEU A 302 -19.25 -32.38 2.87
N ALA A 303 -20.12 -32.96 3.69
CA ALA A 303 -20.01 -32.92 5.14
C ALA A 303 -18.99 -33.92 5.72
N SER A 304 -18.69 -35.03 5.04
CA SER A 304 -17.79 -36.07 5.58
C SER A 304 -16.35 -35.94 5.07
N CYS A 305 -16.16 -35.41 3.85
CA CYS A 305 -14.85 -35.28 3.22
C CYS A 305 -14.21 -33.92 3.52
N HIS A 306 -14.05 -33.59 4.80
CA HIS A 306 -13.36 -32.38 5.25
C HIS A 306 -12.24 -32.68 6.25
N ALA A 307 -11.29 -31.76 6.38
CA ALA A 307 -10.20 -31.84 7.37
C ALA A 307 -10.42 -30.91 8.59
N LEU A 308 -11.61 -30.31 8.73
CA LEU A 308 -11.97 -29.47 9.87
C LEU A 308 -12.06 -30.31 11.15
N VAL A 309 -11.52 -29.79 12.24
CA VAL A 309 -11.54 -30.42 13.56
C VAL A 309 -11.97 -29.37 14.57
N PHE A 310 -12.98 -29.70 15.36
CA PHE A 310 -13.49 -28.83 16.41
C PHE A 310 -12.49 -28.82 17.59
N VAL A 311 -11.95 -27.65 17.91
CA VAL A 311 -11.02 -27.47 19.05
C VAL A 311 -11.56 -26.34 19.93
N ASP A 312 -11.72 -26.60 21.23
CA ASP A 312 -12.18 -25.62 22.22
C ASP A 312 -13.46 -24.85 21.83
N ASN A 313 -14.49 -25.57 21.39
CA ASN A 313 -15.77 -25.02 20.93
C ASN A 313 -15.69 -24.05 19.74
N LYS A 314 -14.63 -24.14 18.94
CA LYS A 314 -14.49 -23.41 17.68
C LYS A 314 -14.19 -24.38 16.53
N LEU A 315 -14.90 -24.19 15.41
CA LEU A 315 -14.60 -24.81 14.11
C LEU A 315 -13.29 -24.25 13.53
#